data_AF-A0A3S9MXU4-F1
#
_entry.id   AF-A0A3S9MXU4-F1
#
_cell.length_a   1.000
_cell.length_b   1.000
_cell.length_c   1.000
_cell.angle_alpha   90.00
_cell.angle_beta   90.00
_cell.angle_gamma   90.00
#
_symmetry.space_group_name_H-M   'P 1'
#
loop_
_entity.id
_entity.type
_entity.pdbx_description
1 polymer ?
#
loop_
_entity_poly.entity_id
_entity_poly.type
_entity_poly.pdbx_seq_one_letter_code
_entity_poly.pdbx_strand_id
1 'polypeptide(L)'
;MTKFTSNLLFILAMISAINVVAQEESEQEELGKWLHHNYEYLDNDHKITATSAQFDLWKKDFQFKADEPLNYADSLTVVLAQELKNPADQRGARLQLSYSWERASWYLLKDVNEVKELAREKSLAYPFELVSFYRSLDRDHELIEQLADRAKSLDRDEDLEKLNAKELMKHAFRYSPGRLARVDEILASRGQTRGSDDHDDN
;
A
#
# COMPACT_ATOMS: atom_id res chain seq x y z
N MET A 1 -37.36 -2.89 41.92
CA MET A 1 -36.12 -2.10 41.71
C MET A 1 -35.24 -2.76 40.64
N THR A 2 -35.66 -2.79 39.38
CA THR A 2 -34.93 -3.53 38.31
C THR A 2 -34.96 -2.85 36.94
N LYS A 3 -35.60 -1.68 36.79
CA LYS A 3 -35.70 -0.96 35.50
C LYS A 3 -34.57 0.04 35.25
N PHE A 4 -33.79 0.42 36.26
CA PHE A 4 -32.73 1.43 36.12
C PHE A 4 -31.41 0.85 35.58
N THR A 5 -31.10 -0.41 35.86
CA THR A 5 -29.87 -1.06 35.41
C THR A 5 -29.90 -1.41 33.91
N SER A 6 -31.08 -1.69 33.35
CA SER A 6 -31.23 -2.04 31.92
C SER A 6 -31.01 -0.85 30.99
N ASN A 7 -31.39 0.36 31.39
CA ASN A 7 -31.17 1.56 30.57
C ASN A 7 -29.70 2.00 30.60
N LEU A 8 -29.00 1.80 31.72
CA LEU A 8 -27.58 2.16 31.84
C LEU A 8 -26.69 1.25 30.98
N LEU A 9 -27.03 -0.05 30.90
CA LEU A 9 -26.29 -1.01 30.07
C LEU A 9 -26.44 -0.69 28.57
N PHE A 10 -27.63 -0.26 28.14
CA PHE A 10 -27.89 0.15 26.76
C PHE A 10 -27.13 1.43 26.38
N ILE A 11 -27.06 2.41 27.28
CA ILE A 11 -26.31 3.66 27.05
C ILE A 11 -24.81 3.37 26.97
N LEU A 12 -24.27 2.49 27.85
CA LEU A 12 -22.87 2.08 27.76
C LEU A 12 -22.56 1.35 26.45
N ALA A 13 -23.44 0.44 26.01
CA ALA A 13 -23.28 -0.28 24.74
C ALA A 13 -23.28 0.67 23.53
N MET A 14 -24.13 1.70 23.55
CA MET A 14 -24.18 2.74 22.51
C MET A 14 -22.90 3.59 22.50
N ILE A 15 -22.37 3.98 23.67
CA ILE A 15 -21.12 4.76 23.74
C ILE A 15 -19.92 3.92 23.24
N SER A 16 -19.86 2.63 23.57
CA SER A 16 -18.83 1.74 23.02
C SER A 16 -18.94 1.57 21.51
N ALA A 17 -20.16 1.46 20.96
CA ALA A 17 -20.37 1.34 19.52
C ALA A 17 -19.97 2.62 18.77
N ILE A 18 -20.28 3.79 19.32
CA ILE A 18 -19.88 5.09 18.75
C ILE A 18 -18.35 5.24 18.72
N ASN A 19 -17.65 4.82 19.79
CA ASN A 19 -16.19 4.88 19.83
C ASN A 19 -15.52 3.91 18.83
N VAL A 20 -16.10 2.73 18.60
CA VAL A 20 -15.59 1.76 17.61
C VAL A 20 -15.76 2.30 16.20
N VAL A 21 -16.94 2.84 15.86
CA VAL A 21 -17.20 3.44 14.54
C VAL A 21 -16.30 4.66 14.28
N ALA A 22 -16.12 5.54 15.28
CA ALA A 22 -15.23 6.69 15.15
C ALA A 22 -13.74 6.29 15.00
N GLN A 23 -13.34 5.17 15.62
CA GLN A 23 -11.99 4.65 15.46
C GLN A 23 -11.78 4.05 14.06
N GLU A 24 -12.75 3.28 13.54
CA GLU A 24 -12.73 2.75 12.17
C GLU A 24 -12.72 3.87 11.12
N GLU A 25 -13.53 4.93 11.33
CA GLU A 25 -13.51 6.13 10.47
C GLU A 25 -12.14 6.83 10.52
N SER A 26 -11.51 6.97 11.70
CA SER A 26 -10.20 7.61 11.81
C SER A 26 -9.05 6.80 11.21
N GLU A 27 -9.11 5.46 11.29
CA GLU A 27 -8.11 4.57 10.69
C GLU A 27 -8.26 4.52 9.16
N GLN A 28 -9.50 4.60 8.64
CA GLN A 28 -9.76 4.75 7.21
C GLN A 28 -9.40 6.15 6.68
N GLU A 29 -9.59 7.20 7.47
CA GLU A 29 -9.21 8.58 7.10
C GLU A 29 -7.67 8.75 6.96
N GLU A 30 -6.88 7.94 7.68
CA GLU A 30 -5.43 7.85 7.44
C GLU A 30 -5.05 7.07 6.16
N LEU A 31 -5.87 6.07 5.79
CA LEU A 31 -5.65 5.22 4.61
C LEU A 31 -5.99 5.97 3.32
N GLY A 32 -4.98 6.56 2.70
CA GLY A 32 -5.15 7.31 1.44
C GLY A 32 -5.17 8.82 1.62
N LYS A 33 -5.01 9.33 2.85
CA LYS A 33 -4.87 10.76 3.17
C LYS A 33 -3.95 11.50 2.20
N TRP A 34 -2.83 10.89 1.82
CA TRP A 34 -1.84 11.52 0.95
C TRP A 34 -2.18 11.43 -0.53
N LEU A 35 -3.07 10.53 -0.94
CA LEU A 35 -3.53 10.45 -2.33
C LEU A 35 -4.45 11.62 -2.68
N HIS A 36 -5.21 12.10 -1.70
CA HIS A 36 -6.18 13.18 -1.85
C HIS A 36 -5.70 14.52 -1.25
N HIS A 37 -4.44 14.57 -0.81
CA HIS A 37 -3.86 15.80 -0.30
C HIS A 37 -3.73 16.83 -1.43
N ASN A 38 -4.08 18.09 -1.14
CA ASN A 38 -3.97 19.17 -2.11
C ASN A 38 -2.53 19.69 -2.16
N TYR A 39 -1.73 19.10 -3.04
CA TYR A 39 -0.33 19.46 -3.20
C TYR A 39 -0.16 20.78 -3.98
N GLU A 40 0.80 21.60 -3.57
CA GLU A 40 1.23 22.80 -4.29
C GLU A 40 2.10 22.44 -5.50
N TYR A 41 2.90 21.38 -5.40
CA TYR A 41 3.92 21.03 -6.40
C TYR A 41 3.69 19.70 -7.11
N LEU A 42 2.51 19.10 -6.94
CA LEU A 42 2.05 17.94 -7.68
C LEU A 42 0.71 18.25 -8.36
N ASP A 43 0.47 17.72 -9.55
CA ASP A 43 -0.85 17.77 -10.18
C ASP A 43 -1.80 16.68 -9.64
N ASN A 44 -3.01 16.60 -10.19
CA ASN A 44 -4.02 15.62 -9.79
C ASN A 44 -3.62 14.16 -10.11
N ASP A 45 -2.68 13.95 -11.04
CA ASP A 45 -2.08 12.64 -11.34
C ASP A 45 -0.77 12.43 -10.56
N HIS A 46 -0.50 13.28 -9.58
CA HIS A 46 0.71 13.35 -8.76
C HIS A 46 2.01 13.58 -9.54
N LYS A 47 1.94 14.13 -10.76
CA LYS A 47 3.13 14.52 -11.52
C LYS A 47 3.73 15.79 -10.92
N ILE A 48 5.06 15.82 -10.86
CA ILE A 48 5.81 16.96 -10.32
C ILE A 48 5.65 18.17 -11.25
N THR A 49 5.15 19.28 -10.70
CA THR A 49 4.94 20.55 -11.43
C THR A 49 5.96 21.63 -11.08
N ALA A 50 6.82 21.40 -10.08
CA ALA A 50 7.87 22.31 -9.69
C ALA A 50 8.82 22.63 -10.86
N THR A 51 9.25 23.89 -10.97
CA THR A 51 10.22 24.30 -12.00
C THR A 51 11.58 23.66 -11.72
N SER A 52 12.38 23.44 -12.77
CA SER A 52 13.74 22.89 -12.61
C SER A 52 14.60 23.69 -11.63
N ALA A 53 14.52 25.02 -11.67
CA ALA A 53 15.27 25.89 -10.77
C ALA A 53 14.88 25.70 -9.29
N GLN A 54 13.59 25.55 -8.99
CA GLN A 54 13.12 25.26 -7.64
C GLN A 54 13.55 23.86 -7.20
N PHE A 55 13.39 22.88 -8.08
CA PHE A 55 13.75 21.49 -7.81
C PHE A 55 15.25 21.35 -7.50
N ASP A 56 16.12 21.99 -8.29
CA ASP A 56 17.57 21.97 -8.08
C ASP A 56 17.99 22.62 -6.75
N LEU A 57 17.29 23.70 -6.35
CA LEU A 57 17.50 24.33 -5.04
C LEU A 57 17.16 23.35 -3.91
N TRP A 58 16.00 22.72 -3.96
CA TRP A 58 15.57 21.76 -2.93
C TRP A 58 16.46 20.53 -2.90
N LYS A 59 16.89 20.04 -4.06
CA LYS A 59 17.83 18.94 -4.18
C LYS A 59 19.12 19.24 -3.41
N LYS A 60 19.64 20.45 -3.55
CA LYS A 60 20.81 20.93 -2.80
C LYS A 60 20.51 21.07 -1.30
N ASP A 61 19.39 21.68 -0.94
CA ASP A 61 19.00 21.93 0.46
C ASP A 61 18.82 20.63 1.26
N PHE A 62 18.29 19.60 0.62
CA PHE A 62 18.11 18.26 1.21
C PHE A 62 19.29 17.32 0.97
N GLN A 63 20.44 17.85 0.53
CA GLN A 63 21.70 17.12 0.38
C GLN A 63 21.63 15.93 -0.60
N PHE A 64 20.74 15.97 -1.58
CA PHE A 64 20.79 15.05 -2.72
C PHE A 64 21.97 15.44 -3.63
N LYS A 65 22.59 14.44 -4.27
CA LYS A 65 23.73 14.69 -5.17
C LYS A 65 23.29 15.50 -6.38
N ALA A 66 23.76 16.73 -6.49
CA ALA A 66 23.34 17.71 -7.49
C ALA A 66 23.35 17.18 -8.93
N ASP A 67 24.37 16.38 -9.30
CA ASP A 67 24.57 15.95 -10.68
C ASP A 67 24.01 14.55 -11.00
N GLU A 68 23.36 13.87 -10.03
CA GLU A 68 22.80 12.54 -10.25
C GLU A 68 21.37 12.63 -10.82
N PRO A 69 21.06 12.01 -11.97
CA PRO A 69 19.69 11.95 -12.46
C PRO A 69 18.84 11.15 -11.47
N LEU A 70 17.76 11.77 -11.00
CA LEU A 70 16.82 11.14 -10.07
C LEU A 70 15.72 10.43 -10.85
N ASN A 71 15.37 9.21 -10.43
CA ASN A 71 14.14 8.57 -10.88
C ASN A 71 12.92 9.28 -10.25
N TYR A 72 11.71 8.93 -10.71
CA TYR A 72 10.48 9.55 -10.20
C TYR A 72 10.33 9.45 -8.68
N ALA A 73 10.65 8.31 -8.05
CA ALA A 73 10.49 8.13 -6.61
C ALA A 73 11.46 9.00 -5.79
N ASP A 74 12.69 9.16 -6.27
CA ASP A 74 13.67 10.05 -5.65
C ASP A 74 13.29 11.52 -5.86
N SER A 75 12.82 11.88 -7.07
CA SER A 75 12.32 13.22 -7.36
C SER A 75 11.10 13.58 -6.51
N LEU A 76 10.16 12.64 -6.35
CA LEU A 76 9.01 12.80 -5.48
C LEU A 76 9.45 13.01 -4.02
N THR A 77 10.52 12.36 -3.58
CA THR A 77 11.07 12.55 -2.23
C THR A 77 11.55 13.99 -2.02
N VAL A 78 12.24 14.59 -3.00
CA VAL A 78 12.69 15.99 -2.93
C VAL A 78 11.51 16.94 -2.79
N VAL A 79 10.48 16.76 -3.62
CA VAL A 79 9.27 17.61 -3.61
C VAL A 79 8.51 17.47 -2.29
N LEU A 80 8.26 16.24 -1.83
CA LEU A 80 7.58 15.98 -0.56
C LEU A 80 8.37 16.51 0.65
N ALA A 81 9.70 16.44 0.61
CA ALA A 81 10.54 17.02 1.65
C ALA A 81 10.36 18.53 1.76
N GLN A 82 10.25 19.20 0.62
CA GLN A 82 9.92 20.62 0.59
C GLN A 82 8.52 20.89 1.08
N GLU A 83 7.55 20.06 0.74
CA GLU A 83 6.15 20.39 0.94
C GLU A 83 5.63 20.02 2.33
N LEU A 84 5.87 18.80 2.79
CA LEU A 84 5.27 18.26 4.01
C LEU A 84 6.07 18.58 5.27
N LYS A 85 7.37 18.88 5.14
CA LYS A 85 8.34 19.21 6.21
C LYS A 85 8.53 18.16 7.33
N ASN A 86 7.53 17.32 7.63
CA ASN A 86 7.56 16.24 8.59
C ASN A 86 8.03 14.93 7.91
N PRO A 87 9.12 14.30 8.40
CA PRO A 87 9.64 13.05 7.81
C PRO A 87 8.70 11.85 7.82
N ALA A 88 7.79 11.76 8.79
CA ALA A 88 6.79 10.67 8.85
C ALA A 88 5.75 10.84 7.74
N ASP A 89 5.25 12.06 7.57
CA ASP A 89 4.28 12.43 6.53
C ASP A 89 4.88 12.24 5.14
N GLN A 90 6.13 12.69 4.94
CA GLN A 90 6.88 12.45 3.71
C GLN A 90 6.97 10.97 3.35
N ARG A 91 7.25 10.11 4.35
CA ARG A 91 7.33 8.66 4.15
C ARG A 91 5.97 8.07 3.79
N GLY A 92 4.92 8.48 4.48
CA GLY A 92 3.54 8.07 4.22
C GLY A 92 3.10 8.45 2.81
N ALA A 93 3.28 9.72 2.44
CA ALA A 93 2.96 10.22 1.11
C ALA A 93 3.74 9.49 0.02
N ARG A 94 5.07 9.37 0.17
CA ARG A 94 5.89 8.66 -0.81
C ARG A 94 5.43 7.21 -1.00
N LEU A 95 5.06 6.51 0.08
CA LEU A 95 4.57 5.13 0.01
C LEU A 95 3.28 5.03 -0.82
N GLN A 96 2.33 5.94 -0.60
CA GLN A 96 1.03 5.93 -1.25
C GLN A 96 1.12 6.39 -2.72
N LEU A 97 1.80 7.52 -2.96
CA LEU A 97 1.91 8.17 -4.28
C LEU A 97 2.80 7.40 -5.27
N SER A 98 3.85 6.72 -4.79
CA SER A 98 4.71 5.90 -5.67
C SER A 98 4.17 4.50 -5.91
N TYR A 99 3.01 4.17 -5.34
CA TYR A 99 2.44 2.84 -5.46
C TYR A 99 1.91 2.61 -6.88
N SER A 100 2.35 1.52 -7.52
CA SER A 100 1.99 1.23 -8.91
C SER A 100 0.90 0.17 -9.02
N TRP A 101 0.17 0.18 -10.14
CA TRP A 101 -0.77 -0.88 -10.51
C TRP A 101 -0.08 -2.24 -10.68
N GLU A 102 1.14 -2.25 -11.20
CA GLU A 102 1.98 -3.45 -11.28
C GLU A 102 2.22 -4.06 -9.90
N ARG A 103 2.55 -3.21 -8.91
CA ARG A 103 2.73 -3.66 -7.54
C ARG A 103 1.45 -4.23 -6.93
N ALA A 104 0.30 -3.59 -7.18
CA ALA A 104 -1.00 -4.09 -6.75
C ALA A 104 -1.33 -5.46 -7.38
N SER A 105 -0.98 -5.63 -8.66
CA SER A 105 -1.11 -6.90 -9.39
C SER A 105 -0.38 -8.06 -8.70
N TRP A 106 0.81 -7.82 -8.16
CA TRP A 106 1.54 -8.85 -7.42
C TRP A 106 0.87 -9.24 -6.09
N TYR A 107 0.17 -8.32 -5.43
CA TYR A 107 -0.58 -8.64 -4.21
C TYR A 107 -1.85 -9.47 -4.47
N LEU A 108 -2.42 -9.37 -5.67
CA LEU A 108 -3.69 -10.02 -6.04
C LEU A 108 -3.52 -11.23 -6.97
N LEU A 109 -2.28 -11.50 -7.43
CA LEU A 109 -1.96 -12.52 -8.43
C LEU A 109 -2.85 -12.40 -9.67
N LYS A 110 -2.97 -11.16 -10.16
CA LYS A 110 -3.76 -10.79 -11.33
C LYS A 110 -2.94 -9.92 -12.26
N ASP A 111 -3.35 -9.84 -13.52
CA ASP A 111 -2.74 -8.90 -14.44
C ASP A 111 -3.16 -7.44 -14.12
N VAL A 112 -2.39 -6.48 -14.63
CA VAL A 112 -2.59 -5.06 -14.35
C VAL A 112 -3.96 -4.56 -14.82
N ASN A 113 -4.49 -5.09 -15.93
CA ASN A 113 -5.78 -4.66 -16.46
C ASN A 113 -6.91 -5.18 -15.58
N GLU A 114 -6.88 -6.47 -15.20
CA GLU A 114 -7.84 -7.03 -14.24
C GLU A 114 -7.88 -6.22 -12.94
N VAL A 115 -6.72 -5.83 -12.40
CA VAL A 115 -6.64 -5.05 -11.16
C VAL A 115 -7.25 -3.66 -11.32
N LYS A 116 -7.06 -3.02 -12.48
CA LYS A 116 -7.70 -1.74 -12.80
C LYS A 116 -9.20 -1.86 -12.99
N GLU A 117 -9.69 -2.96 -13.55
CA GLU A 117 -11.13 -3.25 -13.63
C GLU A 117 -11.74 -3.40 -12.23
N LEU A 118 -11.09 -4.16 -11.34
CA LEU A 118 -11.51 -4.28 -9.94
C LEU A 118 -11.55 -2.94 -9.22
N ALA A 119 -10.55 -2.06 -9.44
CA ALA A 119 -10.57 -0.72 -8.89
C ALA A 119 -11.77 0.09 -9.38
N ARG A 120 -12.07 0.02 -10.69
CA ARG A 120 -13.22 0.71 -11.28
C ARG A 120 -14.54 0.22 -10.70
N GLU A 121 -14.71 -1.09 -10.52
CA GLU A 121 -15.90 -1.68 -9.89
C GLU A 121 -16.11 -1.18 -8.45
N LYS A 122 -15.02 -0.88 -7.74
CA LYS A 122 -15.04 -0.33 -6.38
C LYS A 122 -15.00 1.19 -6.30
N SER A 123 -15.02 1.88 -7.45
CA SER A 123 -14.85 3.34 -7.53
C SER A 123 -13.56 3.85 -6.85
N LEU A 124 -12.49 3.07 -6.88
CA LEU A 124 -11.18 3.43 -6.33
C LEU A 124 -10.28 3.96 -7.44
N ALA A 125 -9.68 5.13 -7.21
CA ALA A 125 -8.86 5.80 -8.22
C ALA A 125 -7.41 5.32 -8.20
N TYR A 126 -6.91 4.87 -7.05
CA TYR A 126 -5.50 4.60 -6.84
C TYR A 126 -5.22 3.14 -6.46
N PRO A 127 -4.07 2.58 -6.91
CA PRO A 127 -3.72 1.19 -6.62
C PRO A 127 -3.50 0.93 -5.12
N PHE A 128 -3.02 1.94 -4.38
CA PHE A 128 -2.82 1.82 -2.93
C PHE A 128 -4.15 1.64 -2.19
N GLU A 129 -5.21 2.35 -2.58
CA GLU A 129 -6.54 2.24 -1.99
C GLU A 129 -7.10 0.84 -2.23
N LEU A 130 -6.98 0.32 -3.46
CA LEU A 130 -7.45 -1.02 -3.79
C LEU A 130 -6.80 -2.09 -2.91
N VAL A 131 -5.48 -2.04 -2.79
CA VAL A 131 -4.75 -3.00 -1.95
C VAL A 131 -5.11 -2.84 -0.48
N SER A 132 -5.28 -1.61 -0.01
CA SER A 132 -5.67 -1.35 1.39
C SER A 132 -7.08 -1.87 1.68
N PHE A 133 -8.02 -1.65 0.76
CA PHE A 133 -9.38 -2.17 0.80
C PHE A 133 -9.38 -3.70 0.92
N TYR A 134 -8.70 -4.42 0.03
CA TYR A 134 -8.69 -5.89 0.09
C TYR A 134 -7.99 -6.45 1.32
N ARG A 135 -6.99 -5.74 1.86
CA ARG A 135 -6.32 -6.14 3.11
C ARG A 135 -7.17 -5.98 4.35
N SER A 136 -8.18 -5.11 4.32
CA SER A 136 -9.10 -4.91 5.44
C SER A 136 -10.31 -5.84 5.38
N LEU A 137 -10.46 -6.66 4.33
CA LEU A 137 -11.57 -7.61 4.22
C LEU A 137 -11.32 -8.85 5.06
N ASP A 138 -12.42 -9.53 5.37
CA ASP A 138 -12.40 -10.85 5.96
C ASP A 138 -11.91 -11.91 4.96
N ARG A 139 -11.40 -13.02 5.52
CA ARG A 139 -10.87 -14.15 4.74
C ARG A 139 -11.90 -14.79 3.81
N ASP A 140 -13.17 -14.76 4.20
CA ASP A 140 -14.30 -15.37 3.50
C ASP A 140 -14.82 -14.50 2.34
N HIS A 141 -14.21 -13.33 2.10
CA HIS A 141 -14.56 -12.54 0.93
C HIS A 141 -14.14 -13.30 -0.33
N GLU A 142 -15.07 -13.47 -1.29
CA GLU A 142 -14.90 -14.28 -2.51
C GLU A 142 -13.55 -14.05 -3.21
N LEU A 143 -13.14 -12.80 -3.39
CA LEU A 143 -11.87 -12.47 -4.08
C LEU A 143 -10.62 -12.90 -3.28
N ILE A 144 -10.70 -12.92 -1.96
CA ILE A 144 -9.64 -13.39 -1.07
C ILE A 144 -9.58 -14.93 -1.11
N GLU A 145 -10.72 -15.62 -1.18
CA GLU A 145 -10.75 -17.06 -1.42
C GLU A 145 -10.13 -17.43 -2.77
N GLN A 146 -10.50 -16.73 -3.83
CA GLN A 146 -9.89 -16.92 -5.14
C GLN A 146 -8.37 -16.63 -5.12
N LEU A 147 -7.93 -15.67 -4.31
CA LEU A 147 -6.50 -15.41 -4.12
C LEU A 147 -5.81 -16.60 -3.44
N ALA A 148 -6.44 -17.21 -2.44
CA ALA A 148 -5.89 -18.38 -1.75
C ALA A 148 -5.70 -19.53 -2.73
N ASP A 149 -6.69 -19.80 -3.57
CA ASP A 149 -6.61 -20.84 -4.60
C ASP A 149 -5.49 -20.57 -5.62
N ARG A 150 -5.31 -19.32 -6.05
CA ARG A 150 -4.18 -18.95 -6.91
C ARG A 150 -2.84 -19.17 -6.20
N ALA A 151 -2.74 -18.77 -4.93
CA ALA A 151 -1.52 -18.85 -4.12
C ALA A 151 -1.09 -20.30 -3.82
N LYS A 152 -2.01 -21.27 -3.73
CA LYS A 152 -1.72 -22.71 -3.54
C LYS A 152 -0.74 -23.28 -4.58
N SER A 153 -0.66 -22.66 -5.76
CA SER A 153 0.25 -23.09 -6.83
C SER A 153 1.68 -22.54 -6.71
N LEU A 154 1.92 -21.60 -5.80
CA LEU A 154 3.17 -20.84 -5.69
C LEU A 154 4.08 -21.30 -4.55
N ASP A 155 3.48 -21.77 -3.45
CA ASP A 155 4.19 -22.28 -2.26
C ASP A 155 3.37 -23.44 -1.67
N ARG A 156 4.04 -24.52 -1.27
CA ARG A 156 3.40 -25.75 -0.76
C ARG A 156 3.51 -25.92 0.75
N ASP A 157 4.32 -25.08 1.41
CA ASP A 157 4.73 -25.33 2.79
C ASP A 157 3.91 -24.49 3.81
N GLU A 158 3.15 -23.50 3.34
CA GLU A 158 2.31 -22.65 4.19
C GLU A 158 0.83 -23.07 4.14
N ASP A 159 0.20 -23.21 5.32
CA ASP A 159 -1.23 -23.49 5.45
C ASP A 159 -2.05 -22.22 5.19
N LEU A 160 -2.28 -21.93 3.90
CA LEU A 160 -2.94 -20.72 3.42
C LEU A 160 -4.36 -20.52 3.96
N GLU A 161 -5.02 -21.58 4.41
CA GLU A 161 -6.38 -21.52 4.95
C GLU A 161 -6.45 -20.83 6.31
N LYS A 162 -5.32 -20.74 7.03
CA LYS A 162 -5.24 -20.05 8.32
C LYS A 162 -4.91 -18.56 8.22
N LEU A 163 -4.49 -18.09 7.05
CA LEU A 163 -4.06 -16.71 6.86
C LEU A 163 -5.28 -15.80 6.73
N ASN A 164 -5.25 -14.63 7.38
CA ASN A 164 -6.22 -13.57 7.07
C ASN A 164 -5.91 -12.91 5.72
N ALA A 165 -6.81 -12.04 5.22
CA ALA A 165 -6.65 -11.41 3.90
C ALA A 165 -5.31 -10.66 3.75
N LYS A 166 -4.89 -9.92 4.79
CA LYS A 166 -3.63 -9.17 4.78
C LYS A 166 -2.41 -10.09 4.69
N GLU A 167 -2.41 -11.18 5.46
CA GLU A 167 -1.35 -12.19 5.45
C GLU A 167 -1.30 -12.93 4.13
N LEU A 168 -2.45 -13.35 3.61
CA LEU A 168 -2.55 -14.04 2.34
C LEU A 168 -2.05 -13.16 1.18
N MET A 169 -2.44 -11.88 1.15
CA MET A 169 -1.92 -10.93 0.16
C MET A 169 -0.41 -10.72 0.30
N LYS A 170 0.13 -10.72 1.54
CA LYS A 170 1.58 -10.64 1.77
C LYS A 170 2.30 -11.88 1.25
N HIS A 171 1.73 -13.06 1.48
CA HIS A 171 2.21 -14.33 0.94
C HIS A 171 2.22 -14.30 -0.60
N ALA A 172 1.08 -13.97 -1.20
CA ALA A 172 0.93 -13.81 -2.65
C ALA A 172 1.98 -12.86 -3.25
N PHE A 173 2.21 -11.71 -2.62
CA PHE A 173 3.24 -10.77 -3.05
C PHE A 173 4.64 -11.36 -2.99
N ARG A 174 4.99 -12.09 -1.92
CA ARG A 174 6.32 -12.69 -1.75
C ARG A 174 6.66 -13.62 -2.92
N TYR A 175 5.71 -14.45 -3.32
CA TYR A 175 5.89 -15.50 -4.33
C TYR A 175 5.32 -15.15 -5.72
N SER A 176 4.81 -13.94 -5.91
CA SER A 176 4.33 -13.47 -7.21
C SER A 176 5.40 -13.63 -8.30
N PRO A 177 5.14 -14.42 -9.37
CA PRO A 177 6.12 -14.62 -10.44
C PRO A 177 6.57 -13.31 -11.10
N GLY A 178 5.64 -12.38 -11.32
CA GLY A 178 5.95 -11.07 -11.90
C GLY A 178 6.88 -10.24 -11.00
N ARG A 179 6.67 -10.29 -9.67
CA ARG A 179 7.57 -9.64 -8.72
C ARG A 179 8.95 -10.27 -8.76
N LEU A 180 9.02 -11.60 -8.72
CA LEU A 180 10.30 -12.32 -8.69
C LEU A 180 11.12 -12.04 -9.95
N ALA A 181 10.49 -12.07 -11.13
CA ALA A 181 11.14 -11.68 -12.39
C ALA A 181 11.70 -10.25 -12.35
N ARG A 182 10.95 -9.29 -11.78
CA ARG A 182 11.42 -7.90 -11.61
C ARG A 182 12.59 -7.79 -10.65
N VAL A 183 12.60 -8.57 -9.57
CA VAL A 183 13.73 -8.63 -8.63
C VAL A 183 14.97 -9.21 -9.33
N ASP A 184 14.81 -10.29 -10.08
CA ASP A 184 15.90 -10.93 -10.82
C ASP A 184 16.52 -9.98 -11.86
N GLU A 185 15.69 -9.22 -12.59
CA GLU A 185 16.15 -8.17 -13.51
C GLU A 185 17.00 -7.11 -12.80
N ILE A 186 16.55 -6.62 -11.64
CA ILE A 186 17.28 -5.63 -10.84
C ILE A 186 18.62 -6.20 -10.34
N LEU A 187 18.63 -7.44 -9.86
CA LEU A 187 19.86 -8.09 -9.40
C LEU A 187 20.83 -8.32 -10.55
N ALA A 188 20.34 -8.80 -11.70
CA ALA A 188 21.15 -9.00 -12.90
C ALA A 188 21.78 -7.68 -13.38
N SER A 189 21.04 -6.57 -13.34
CA SER A 189 21.56 -5.23 -13.67
C SER A 189 22.72 -4.77 -12.76
N ARG A 190 22.84 -5.39 -11.57
CA ARG A 190 23.88 -5.13 -10.56
C ARG A 190 24.98 -6.20 -10.56
N GLY A 191 24.93 -7.17 -11.47
CA GLY A 191 25.85 -8.31 -11.49
C GLY A 191 25.66 -9.27 -10.31
N GLN A 192 24.45 -9.33 -9.74
CA GLN A 192 24.08 -10.20 -8.63
C GLN A 192 23.02 -11.21 -9.06
N THR A 193 22.88 -12.31 -8.31
CA THR A 193 21.77 -13.26 -8.42
C THR A 193 21.03 -13.33 -7.10
N ARG A 194 19.76 -13.75 -7.14
CA ARG A 194 19.04 -14.07 -5.89
C ARG A 194 19.84 -15.17 -5.18
N GLY A 195 20.11 -14.99 -3.89
CA GLY A 195 20.63 -16.10 -3.09
C GLY A 195 19.67 -17.28 -3.22
N SER A 196 20.18 -18.50 -3.36
CA SER A 196 19.39 -19.67 -3.02
C SER A 196 19.11 -19.53 -1.52
N ASP A 197 17.94 -19.02 -1.16
CA ASP A 197 17.39 -19.36 0.15
C ASP A 197 17.12 -20.86 0.03
N ASP A 198 18.13 -21.65 0.43
CA ASP A 198 17.92 -23.01 0.85
C ASP A 198 16.80 -22.95 1.90
N HIS A 199 15.76 -23.74 1.67
CA HIS A 199 14.85 -24.17 2.72
C HIS A 199 15.68 -24.99 3.72
N ASP A 200 16.51 -24.32 4.53
CA ASP A 200 17.02 -24.87 5.77
C ASP A 200 15.90 -24.70 6.80
N ASP A 201 14.97 -25.66 6.73
CA ASP A 201 14.01 -25.96 7.78
C ASP A 201 14.77 -26.20 9.10
N ASN A 202 14.36 -25.48 10.13
CA ASN A 202 14.67 -25.80 11.53
C ASN A 202 13.37 -25.73 12.33
#